data_AF-A0A0R2VKU5-F1
#
_entry.id   AF-A0A0R2VKU5-F1
#
_cell.length_a   1.000
_cell.length_b   1.000
_cell.length_c   1.000
_cell.angle_alpha   90.00
_cell.angle_beta   90.00
_cell.angle_gamma   90.00
#
_symmetry.space_group_name_H-M   'P 1'
#
loop_
_entity.id
_entity.type
_entity.pdbx_description
1 polymer ?
#
loop_
_entity_poly.entity_id
_entity_poly.type
_entity_poly.pdbx_seq_one_letter_code
_entity_poly.pdbx_strand_id
1 'polypeptide(L)'
;MKLYLKSAFLLPLLMGACMSTYADSPLTSTNIAEFYTEHDIVEYALEKQVLDQRVLDYLLNDKQPLDVKAAVINALSWTSAIDRYPDLLNGLTKKYGTGDVTQFSPGDLACLAYLSAMDDYFDVLEEAQWITLAMEKQPESTTIRMLYAMIMGQLAMDFDWCAVWEYTRLALQGLPEVRDMKTAAIQNIVDYTILYKSSCDVE
;
A
#
# COMPACT_ATOMS: atom_id res chain seq x y z
N MET A 1 -57.10 46.74 -15.54
CA MET A 1 -55.84 47.30 -14.99
C MET A 1 -55.17 46.20 -14.18
N LYS A 2 -53.85 46.05 -14.35
CA LYS A 2 -52.91 45.04 -13.81
C LYS A 2 -53.15 44.71 -12.31
N LEU A 3 -52.77 43.56 -11.75
CA LEU A 3 -51.46 42.90 -11.78
C LEU A 3 -51.56 41.38 -11.51
N TYR A 4 -50.72 40.62 -12.20
CA TYR A 4 -50.35 39.24 -11.88
C TYR A 4 -49.35 39.24 -10.72
N LEU A 5 -49.59 38.43 -9.68
CA LEU A 5 -48.54 38.08 -8.71
C LEU A 5 -48.07 36.66 -9.05
N LYS A 6 -46.94 36.57 -9.77
CA LYS A 6 -46.22 35.31 -9.98
C LYS A 6 -45.43 35.02 -8.71
N SER A 7 -45.88 34.05 -7.91
CA SER A 7 -45.09 33.52 -6.81
C SER A 7 -43.96 32.67 -7.40
N ALA A 8 -42.78 33.27 -7.56
CA ALA A 8 -41.55 32.54 -7.82
C ALA A 8 -41.05 31.98 -6.49
N PHE A 9 -41.22 30.67 -6.28
CA PHE A 9 -40.57 29.98 -5.17
C PHE A 9 -39.09 29.80 -5.56
N LEU A 10 -38.20 30.61 -4.95
CA LEU A 10 -36.76 30.41 -5.07
C LEU A 10 -36.40 29.07 -4.42
N LEU A 11 -36.02 28.10 -5.24
CA LEU A 11 -35.36 26.89 -4.79
C LEU A 11 -33.96 27.30 -4.28
N PRO A 12 -33.59 27.06 -3.02
CA PRO A 12 -32.22 27.30 -2.60
C PRO A 12 -31.33 26.29 -3.33
N LEU A 13 -30.45 26.81 -4.19
CA LEU A 13 -29.34 26.06 -4.76
C LEU A 13 -28.45 25.65 -3.59
N LEU A 14 -28.60 24.42 -3.12
CA LEU A 14 -27.65 23.80 -2.20
C LEU A 14 -26.31 23.76 -2.94
N MET A 15 -25.45 24.75 -2.68
CA MET A 15 -24.02 24.64 -2.99
C MET A 15 -23.50 23.48 -2.15
N GLY A 16 -23.49 22.29 -2.75
CA GLY A 16 -22.77 21.15 -2.21
C GLY A 16 -21.32 21.57 -2.04
N ALA A 17 -20.86 21.64 -0.80
CA ALA A 17 -19.44 21.64 -0.54
C ALA A 17 -18.86 20.39 -1.23
N CYS A 18 -17.96 20.59 -2.18
CA CYS A 18 -17.13 19.54 -2.72
C CYS A 18 -16.25 19.07 -1.55
N MET A 19 -16.77 18.18 -0.71
CA MET A 19 -15.91 17.36 0.10
C MET A 19 -15.18 16.45 -0.89
N SER A 20 -13.89 16.69 -1.08
CA SER A 20 -13.04 15.80 -1.84
C SER A 20 -13.09 14.43 -1.18
N THR A 21 -13.94 13.54 -1.69
CA THR A 21 -13.92 12.14 -1.31
C THR A 21 -12.68 11.54 -1.97
N TYR A 22 -11.57 11.47 -1.23
CA TYR A 22 -10.42 10.66 -1.62
C TYR A 22 -10.82 9.18 -1.40
N ALA A 23 -11.51 8.62 -2.39
CA ALA A 23 -12.06 7.27 -2.33
C ALA A 23 -11.07 6.20 -2.81
N ASP A 24 -9.85 6.60 -3.17
CA ASP A 24 -8.86 5.68 -3.70
C ASP A 24 -8.02 5.05 -2.56
N SER A 25 -7.41 3.90 -2.81
CA SER A 25 -6.69 3.13 -1.80
C SER A 25 -5.22 3.57 -1.71
N PRO A 26 -4.62 3.71 -0.50
CA PRO A 26 -3.17 3.91 -0.35
C PRO A 26 -2.32 2.86 -1.08
N LEU A 27 -2.79 1.61 -1.12
CA LEU A 27 -2.09 0.50 -1.78
C LEU A 27 -2.07 0.63 -3.30
N THR A 28 -3.19 1.03 -3.92
CA THR A 28 -3.31 1.10 -5.39
C THR A 28 -3.08 2.49 -5.98
N SER A 29 -2.96 3.53 -5.15
CA SER A 29 -2.71 4.91 -5.57
C SER A 29 -1.26 5.37 -5.41
N THR A 30 -0.39 4.47 -4.95
CA THR A 30 1.05 4.73 -4.79
C THR A 30 1.83 3.79 -5.70
N ASN A 31 2.47 4.36 -6.73
CA ASN A 31 3.25 3.61 -7.71
C ASN A 31 4.72 3.57 -7.30
N ILE A 32 5.06 2.61 -6.44
CA ILE A 32 6.44 2.37 -6.02
C ILE A 32 7.29 1.90 -7.22
N ALA A 33 6.73 1.07 -8.10
CA ALA A 33 7.44 0.43 -9.21
C ALA A 33 8.10 1.43 -10.16
N GLU A 34 7.47 2.59 -10.39
CA GLU A 34 7.99 3.66 -11.25
C GLU A 34 9.41 4.09 -10.87
N PHE A 35 9.75 4.04 -9.58
CA PHE A 35 11.04 4.49 -9.07
C PHE A 35 12.14 3.41 -9.12
N TYR A 36 11.85 2.20 -9.60
CA TYR A 36 12.81 1.09 -9.67
C TYR A 36 12.91 0.46 -11.06
N THR A 37 12.49 1.18 -12.10
CA THR A 37 12.52 0.73 -13.49
C THR A 37 13.94 0.45 -14.00
N GLU A 38 15.00 0.93 -13.34
CA GLU A 38 16.35 0.54 -13.70
C GLU A 38 16.71 -0.93 -13.34
N HIS A 39 15.83 -1.62 -12.62
CA HIS A 39 15.96 -3.05 -12.35
C HIS A 39 15.17 -3.86 -13.39
N ASP A 40 15.86 -4.66 -14.20
CA ASP A 40 15.26 -5.51 -15.26
C ASP A 40 14.06 -6.34 -14.78
N ILE A 41 14.06 -6.78 -13.50
CA ILE A 41 12.95 -7.56 -12.94
C ILE A 41 11.70 -6.73 -12.70
N VAL A 42 11.84 -5.44 -12.37
CA VAL A 42 10.72 -4.51 -12.16
C VAL A 42 10.08 -4.18 -13.50
N GLU A 43 10.88 -3.84 -14.51
CA GLU A 43 10.36 -3.67 -15.89
C GLU A 43 9.66 -4.94 -16.38
N TYR A 44 10.28 -6.11 -16.16
CA TYR A 44 9.67 -7.38 -16.52
C TYR A 44 8.32 -7.59 -15.82
N ALA A 45 8.23 -7.30 -14.52
CA ALA A 45 6.98 -7.42 -13.76
C ALA A 45 5.92 -6.42 -14.26
N LEU A 46 6.31 -5.19 -14.60
CA LEU A 46 5.41 -4.16 -15.17
C LEU A 46 4.84 -4.61 -16.53
N GLU A 47 5.66 -5.23 -17.38
CA GLU A 47 5.25 -5.69 -18.71
C GLU A 47 4.38 -6.96 -18.64
N LYS A 48 4.74 -7.90 -17.78
CA LYS A 48 4.07 -9.22 -17.71
C LYS A 48 2.88 -9.24 -16.79
N GLN A 49 2.95 -8.54 -15.67
CA GLN A 49 1.92 -8.47 -14.64
C GLN A 49 1.49 -9.86 -14.11
N VAL A 50 2.39 -10.84 -14.18
CA VAL A 50 2.18 -12.23 -13.73
C VAL A 50 3.31 -12.61 -12.79
N LEU A 51 2.97 -13.27 -11.68
CA LEU A 51 3.93 -13.94 -10.80
C LEU A 51 4.38 -15.26 -11.44
N ASP A 52 5.24 -15.18 -12.44
CA ASP A 52 5.84 -16.36 -13.05
C ASP A 52 7.05 -16.86 -12.24
N GLN A 53 7.68 -17.95 -12.70
CA GLN A 53 8.83 -18.52 -12.00
C GLN A 53 10.01 -17.54 -11.85
N ARG A 54 10.23 -16.65 -12.83
CA ARG A 54 11.32 -15.67 -12.77
C ARG A 54 11.07 -14.65 -11.66
N VAL A 55 9.83 -14.14 -11.57
CA VAL A 55 9.43 -13.20 -10.52
C VAL A 55 9.43 -13.89 -9.16
N LEU A 56 8.88 -15.11 -9.08
CA LEU A 56 8.85 -15.89 -7.85
C LEU A 56 10.27 -16.19 -7.32
N ASP A 57 11.19 -16.64 -8.17
CA ASP A 57 12.59 -16.89 -7.80
C ASP A 57 13.27 -15.61 -7.28
N TYR A 58 12.93 -14.45 -7.85
CA TYR A 58 13.45 -13.17 -7.37
C TYR A 58 12.92 -12.85 -5.97
N LEU A 59 11.61 -12.97 -5.75
CA LEU A 59 10.98 -12.70 -4.46
C LEU A 59 11.48 -13.65 -3.36
N LEU A 60 11.74 -14.92 -3.69
CA LEU A 60 12.22 -15.92 -2.72
C LEU A 60 13.72 -15.80 -2.36
N ASN A 61 14.49 -15.00 -3.10
CA ASN A 61 15.94 -14.90 -2.93
C ASN A 61 16.34 -13.86 -1.86
N ASP A 62 16.99 -14.31 -0.78
CA ASP A 62 17.43 -13.47 0.35
C ASP A 62 18.49 -12.42 0.00
N LYS A 63 19.15 -12.57 -1.15
CA LYS A 63 20.20 -11.64 -1.60
C LYS A 63 19.64 -10.42 -2.33
N GLN A 64 18.35 -10.42 -2.66
CA GLN A 64 17.72 -9.33 -3.39
C GLN A 64 17.30 -8.21 -2.43
N PRO A 65 17.49 -6.93 -2.80
CA PRO A 65 17.06 -5.80 -1.98
C PRO A 65 15.55 -5.83 -1.73
N LEU A 66 15.16 -5.53 -0.50
CA LEU A 66 13.76 -5.63 -0.08
C LEU A 66 12.88 -4.56 -0.76
N ASP A 67 13.40 -3.35 -0.96
CA ASP A 67 12.72 -2.29 -1.69
C ASP A 67 12.44 -2.65 -3.15
N VAL A 68 13.38 -3.33 -3.81
CA VAL A 68 13.17 -3.82 -5.17
C VAL A 68 12.13 -4.94 -5.18
N LYS A 69 12.10 -5.84 -4.18
CA LYS A 69 11.01 -6.83 -4.05
C LYS A 69 9.65 -6.15 -3.88
N ALA A 70 9.56 -5.11 -3.05
CA ALA A 70 8.35 -4.32 -2.89
C ALA A 70 7.92 -3.66 -4.22
N ALA A 71 8.87 -3.11 -4.97
CA ALA A 71 8.62 -2.54 -6.29
C ALA A 71 8.12 -3.59 -7.31
N VAL A 72 8.70 -4.80 -7.30
CA VAL A 72 8.24 -5.93 -8.11
C VAL A 72 6.80 -6.29 -7.77
N ILE A 73 6.45 -6.37 -6.48
CA ILE A 73 5.07 -6.65 -6.05
C ILE A 73 4.11 -5.55 -6.54
N ASN A 74 4.47 -4.28 -6.32
CA ASN A 74 3.67 -3.14 -6.78
C ASN A 74 3.46 -3.15 -8.31
N ALA A 75 4.45 -3.58 -9.08
CA ALA A 75 4.36 -3.70 -10.53
C ALA A 75 3.34 -4.76 -11.00
N LEU A 76 3.07 -5.80 -10.21
CA LEU A 76 2.12 -6.86 -10.54
C LEU A 76 0.65 -6.42 -10.39
N SER A 77 0.39 -5.39 -9.58
CA SER A 77 -0.93 -5.15 -9.00
C SER A 77 -1.86 -4.25 -9.80
N TRP A 78 -1.48 -3.85 -11.02
CA TRP A 78 -2.31 -3.02 -11.89
C TRP A 78 -3.38 -3.81 -12.68
N THR A 79 -3.47 -5.13 -12.48
CA THR A 79 -4.50 -6.00 -13.08
C THR A 79 -5.34 -6.67 -12.00
N SER A 80 -6.60 -6.26 -11.88
CA SER A 80 -7.49 -6.57 -10.75
C SER A 80 -8.16 -7.95 -10.79
N ALA A 81 -7.47 -9.03 -11.17
CA ALA A 81 -8.13 -10.33 -11.37
C ALA A 81 -7.26 -11.59 -11.16
N ILE A 82 -6.07 -11.47 -10.57
CA ILE A 82 -5.16 -12.61 -10.39
C ILE A 82 -4.80 -12.69 -8.91
N ASP A 83 -5.23 -13.78 -8.27
CA ASP A 83 -4.80 -14.17 -6.92
C ASP A 83 -3.42 -14.82 -7.01
N ARG A 84 -2.39 -14.12 -6.50
CA ARG A 84 -0.97 -14.50 -6.56
C ARG A 84 -0.44 -14.95 -5.20
N TYR A 85 -1.13 -14.57 -4.13
CA TYR A 85 -0.81 -14.93 -2.75
C TYR A 85 -0.51 -16.44 -2.58
N PRO A 86 -1.32 -17.39 -3.10
CA PRO A 86 -1.06 -18.82 -2.94
C PRO A 86 0.29 -19.25 -3.50
N ASP A 87 0.75 -18.67 -4.61
CA ASP A 87 2.01 -19.04 -5.25
C ASP A 87 3.22 -18.57 -4.42
N LEU A 88 3.18 -17.34 -3.91
CA LEU A 88 4.22 -16.83 -3.02
C LEU A 88 4.24 -17.60 -1.69
N LEU A 89 3.08 -17.84 -1.07
CA LEU A 89 2.98 -18.61 0.17
C LEU A 89 3.51 -20.03 -0.02
N ASN A 90 3.19 -20.69 -1.13
CA ASN A 90 3.71 -22.02 -1.46
C ASN A 90 5.23 -22.01 -1.63
N GLY A 91 5.78 -20.98 -2.29
CA GLY A 91 7.22 -20.77 -2.43
C GLY A 91 7.92 -20.61 -1.07
N LEU A 92 7.38 -19.77 -0.20
CA LEU A 92 7.89 -19.54 1.15
C LEU A 92 7.76 -20.78 2.03
N THR A 93 6.62 -21.47 1.97
CA THR A 93 6.40 -22.73 2.70
C THR A 93 7.45 -23.78 2.35
N LYS A 94 7.80 -23.89 1.06
CA LYS A 94 8.90 -24.77 0.62
C LYS A 94 10.26 -24.29 1.10
N LYS A 95 10.53 -22.99 1.04
CA LYS A 95 11.79 -22.37 1.50
C LYS A 95 12.05 -22.61 2.98
N TYR A 96 11.02 -22.45 3.82
CA TYR A 96 11.11 -22.56 5.27
C TYR A 96 10.80 -23.97 5.80
N GLY A 97 10.21 -24.84 4.98
CA GLY A 97 9.78 -26.18 5.39
C GLY A 97 8.56 -26.21 6.31
N THR A 98 7.85 -25.08 6.44
CA THR A 98 6.66 -24.91 7.29
C THR A 98 5.72 -23.86 6.69
N GLY A 99 4.41 -24.03 6.88
CA GLY A 99 3.40 -23.01 6.54
C GLY A 99 3.16 -22.00 7.66
N ASP A 100 3.87 -22.12 8.78
CA ASP A 100 3.82 -21.16 9.87
C ASP A 100 4.56 -19.87 9.48
N VAL A 101 3.80 -18.89 9.00
CA VAL A 101 4.30 -17.59 8.53
C VAL A 101 5.06 -16.82 9.61
N THR A 102 4.83 -17.13 10.90
CA THR A 102 5.56 -16.49 12.00
C THR A 102 7.04 -16.88 12.03
N GLN A 103 7.43 -17.95 11.34
CA GLN A 103 8.82 -18.39 11.20
C GLN A 103 9.53 -17.78 10.00
N PHE A 104 8.81 -17.08 9.12
CA PHE A 104 9.41 -16.42 7.96
C PHE A 104 10.30 -15.25 8.40
N SER A 105 11.29 -14.92 7.55
CA SER A 105 12.12 -13.73 7.75
C SER A 105 11.24 -12.48 7.69
N PRO A 106 11.66 -11.36 8.33
CA PRO A 106 10.87 -10.13 8.31
C PRO A 106 10.60 -9.63 6.89
N GLY A 107 11.61 -9.68 6.00
CA GLY A 107 11.47 -9.27 4.61
C GLY A 107 10.52 -10.16 3.79
N ASP A 108 10.59 -11.48 3.95
CA ASP A 108 9.67 -12.39 3.25
C ASP A 108 8.24 -12.27 3.78
N LEU A 109 8.07 -12.11 5.09
CA LEU A 109 6.76 -11.88 5.70
C LEU A 109 6.16 -10.55 5.23
N ALA A 110 6.98 -9.49 5.11
CA ALA A 110 6.55 -8.22 4.56
C ALA A 110 6.17 -8.31 3.07
N CYS A 111 6.92 -9.08 2.27
CA CYS A 111 6.57 -9.34 0.88
C CYS A 111 5.25 -10.11 0.76
N LEU A 112 5.03 -11.13 1.60
CA LEU A 112 3.80 -11.91 1.64
C LEU A 112 2.60 -11.02 2.00
N ALA A 113 2.72 -10.24 3.08
CA ALA A 113 1.69 -9.32 3.52
C ALA A 113 1.36 -8.28 2.45
N TYR A 114 2.39 -7.68 1.83
CA TYR A 114 2.16 -6.68 0.80
C TYR A 114 1.53 -7.25 -0.46
N LEU A 115 1.99 -8.40 -0.95
CA LEU A 115 1.40 -9.02 -2.14
C LEU A 115 -0.05 -9.45 -1.89
N SER A 116 -0.34 -10.07 -0.74
CA SER A 116 -1.72 -10.45 -0.36
C SER A 116 -2.63 -9.22 -0.26
N ALA A 117 -2.17 -8.15 0.39
CA ALA A 117 -2.92 -6.91 0.50
C ALA A 117 -3.16 -6.22 -0.85
N MET A 118 -2.25 -6.38 -1.81
CA MET A 118 -2.44 -5.83 -3.15
C MET A 118 -3.38 -6.70 -4.02
N ASP A 119 -3.45 -8.01 -3.78
CA ASP A 119 -4.37 -8.93 -4.46
C ASP A 119 -5.83 -8.71 -3.99
N ASP A 120 -6.04 -8.47 -2.69
CA ASP A 120 -7.34 -8.09 -2.11
C ASP A 120 -7.21 -6.93 -1.11
N TYR A 121 -7.15 -5.70 -1.61
CA TYR A 121 -7.02 -4.51 -0.75
C TYR A 121 -8.33 -4.14 -0.01
N PHE A 122 -9.43 -4.86 -0.23
CA PHE A 122 -10.70 -4.61 0.45
C PHE A 122 -10.77 -5.23 1.85
N ASP A 123 -10.00 -6.28 2.12
CA ASP A 123 -9.90 -6.93 3.43
C ASP A 123 -8.43 -7.24 3.74
N VAL A 124 -7.80 -6.37 4.55
CA VAL A 124 -6.36 -6.43 4.83
C VAL A 124 -6.04 -6.73 6.30
N LEU A 125 -7.00 -7.26 7.06
CA LEU A 125 -6.84 -7.45 8.51
C LEU A 125 -5.74 -8.48 8.84
N GLU A 126 -5.63 -9.55 8.05
CA GLU A 126 -4.61 -10.58 8.27
C GLU A 126 -3.21 -10.05 7.90
N GLU A 127 -3.12 -9.34 6.78
CA GLU A 127 -1.90 -8.70 6.29
C GLU A 127 -1.40 -7.63 7.25
N ALA A 128 -2.31 -6.88 7.87
CA ALA A 128 -1.99 -5.93 8.94
C ALA A 128 -1.31 -6.63 10.13
N GLN A 129 -1.71 -7.84 10.50
CA GLN A 129 -1.05 -8.61 11.56
C GLN A 129 0.34 -9.07 11.13
N TRP A 130 0.48 -9.56 9.89
CA TRP A 130 1.76 -10.04 9.36
C TRP A 130 2.78 -8.92 9.20
N ILE A 131 2.38 -7.77 8.63
CA ILE A 131 3.29 -6.62 8.47
C ILE A 131 3.64 -6.00 9.83
N THR A 132 2.74 -6.04 10.82
CA THR A 132 3.05 -5.66 12.20
C THR A 132 4.15 -6.55 12.76
N LEU A 133 4.03 -7.88 12.63
CA LEU A 133 5.07 -8.81 13.07
C LEU A 133 6.40 -8.61 12.33
N ALA A 134 6.38 -8.36 11.02
CA ALA A 134 7.58 -8.03 10.27
C ALA A 134 8.25 -6.75 10.79
N MET A 135 7.46 -5.71 11.06
CA MET A 135 7.93 -4.44 11.59
C MET A 135 8.50 -4.56 13.01
N GLU A 136 7.91 -5.40 13.86
CA GLU A 136 8.43 -5.70 15.20
C GLU A 136 9.77 -6.43 15.15
N LYS A 137 9.93 -7.37 14.21
CA LYS A 137 11.16 -8.14 14.03
C LYS A 137 12.31 -7.32 13.43
N GLN A 138 11.99 -6.32 12.60
CA GLN A 138 12.99 -5.54 11.86
C GLN A 138 12.60 -4.05 11.75
N PRO A 139 12.56 -3.32 12.88
CA PRO A 139 12.06 -1.95 12.93
C PRO A 139 12.95 -0.93 12.22
N GLU A 140 14.20 -1.30 11.90
CA GLU A 140 15.16 -0.47 11.19
C GLU A 140 15.02 -0.53 9.66
N SER A 141 14.22 -1.46 9.10
CA SER A 141 13.96 -1.46 7.66
C SER A 141 12.99 -0.33 7.31
N THR A 142 13.44 0.61 6.48
CA THR A 142 12.59 1.67 5.94
C THR A 142 11.52 1.06 5.03
N THR A 143 11.85 0.06 4.23
CA THR A 143 10.88 -0.62 3.36
C THR A 143 9.75 -1.24 4.16
N ILE A 144 10.05 -2.05 5.19
CA ILE A 144 9.02 -2.67 6.03
C ILE A 144 8.17 -1.60 6.71
N ARG A 145 8.79 -0.53 7.19
CA ARG A 145 8.11 0.57 7.88
C ARG A 145 7.15 1.33 6.97
N MET A 146 7.50 1.52 5.70
CA MET A 146 6.63 2.16 4.72
C MET A 146 5.51 1.23 4.26
N LEU A 147 5.80 -0.06 4.03
CA LEU A 147 4.76 -1.06 3.72
C LEU A 147 3.77 -1.22 4.88
N TYR A 148 4.25 -1.21 6.12
CA TYR A 148 3.42 -1.15 7.32
C TYR A 148 2.47 0.04 7.27
N ALA A 149 2.96 1.24 6.99
CA ALA A 149 2.12 2.43 6.91
C ALA A 149 1.05 2.32 5.82
N MET A 150 1.38 1.73 4.67
CA MET A 150 0.43 1.55 3.57
C MET A 150 -0.68 0.55 3.91
N ILE A 151 -0.34 -0.62 4.47
CA ILE A 151 -1.31 -1.66 4.83
C ILE A 151 -2.19 -1.20 6.00
N MET A 152 -1.60 -0.58 7.03
CA MET A 152 -2.37 -0.03 8.16
C MET A 152 -3.24 1.15 7.72
N GLY A 153 -2.73 1.99 6.81
CA GLY A 153 -3.51 3.06 6.20
C GLY A 153 -4.67 2.51 5.38
N GLN A 154 -4.48 1.42 4.63
CA GLN A 154 -5.56 0.73 3.92
C GLN A 154 -6.63 0.23 4.89
N LEU A 155 -6.22 -0.46 5.96
CA LEU A 155 -7.15 -0.93 6.98
C LEU A 155 -8.00 0.21 7.57
N ALA A 156 -7.39 1.37 7.80
CA ALA A 156 -8.04 2.53 8.39
C ALA A 156 -9.06 3.25 7.47
N MET A 157 -9.03 3.00 6.16
CA MET A 157 -9.91 3.66 5.18
C MET A 157 -11.40 3.54 5.54
N ASP A 158 -11.80 2.44 6.19
CA ASP A 158 -13.19 2.15 6.53
C ASP A 158 -13.69 2.83 7.81
N PHE A 159 -12.79 3.32 8.67
CA PHE A 159 -13.20 3.77 10.02
C PHE A 159 -12.47 5.01 10.56
N ASP A 160 -11.26 5.34 10.10
CA ASP A 160 -10.50 6.50 10.58
C ASP A 160 -9.62 7.08 9.47
N TRP A 161 -10.15 8.10 8.79
CA TRP A 161 -9.41 8.78 7.72
C TRP A 161 -8.20 9.55 8.22
N CYS A 162 -8.18 10.03 9.47
CA CYS A 162 -6.97 10.65 10.03
C CYS A 162 -5.87 9.60 10.18
N ALA A 163 -6.22 8.39 10.63
CA ALA A 163 -5.26 7.30 10.81
C ALA A 163 -4.50 6.94 9.52
N VAL A 164 -5.12 7.07 8.34
CA VAL A 164 -4.46 6.88 7.02
C VAL A 164 -3.19 7.72 6.90
N TRP A 165 -3.27 9.01 7.25
CA TRP A 165 -2.11 9.90 7.27
C TRP A 165 -1.19 9.62 8.46
N GLU A 166 -1.76 9.42 9.65
CA GLU A 166 -0.98 9.27 10.88
C GLU A 166 -0.04 8.07 10.86
N TYR A 167 -0.44 6.94 10.26
CA TYR A 167 0.46 5.79 10.08
C TYR A 167 1.69 6.16 9.24
N THR A 168 1.50 6.93 8.16
CA THR A 168 2.62 7.42 7.35
C THR A 168 3.47 8.42 8.13
N ARG A 169 2.85 9.37 8.85
CA ARG A 169 3.56 10.35 9.68
C ARG A 169 4.43 9.66 10.74
N LEU A 170 3.90 8.65 11.42
CA LEU A 170 4.62 7.85 12.40
C LEU A 170 5.75 7.05 11.73
N ALA A 171 5.52 6.48 10.54
CA ALA A 171 6.54 5.81 9.74
C ALA A 171 7.73 6.73 9.39
N LEU A 172 7.45 7.98 9.04
CA LEU A 172 8.49 8.98 8.76
C LEU A 172 9.31 9.37 10.00
N GLN A 173 8.67 9.51 11.16
CA GLN A 173 9.34 9.94 12.40
C GLN A 173 10.37 8.95 12.94
N GLY A 174 10.18 7.66 12.65
CA GLY A 174 11.10 6.61 13.08
C GLY A 174 11.98 6.07 11.96
N LEU A 175 12.18 6.83 10.88
CA LEU A 175 13.10 6.42 9.82
C LEU A 175 14.54 6.36 10.35
N PRO A 176 15.30 5.30 10.01
CA PRO A 176 16.73 5.22 10.30
C PRO A 176 17.53 6.26 9.49
N GLU A 177 18.77 6.51 9.92
CA GLU A 177 19.72 7.34 9.18
C GLU A 177 20.05 6.72 7.80
N VAL A 178 20.32 5.41 7.78
CA VAL A 178 20.52 4.62 6.56
C VAL A 178 19.22 3.95 6.18
N ARG A 179 18.70 4.28 4.99
CA ARG A 179 17.41 3.79 4.49
C ARG A 179 17.62 2.75 3.40
N ASP A 180 16.86 1.67 3.48
CA ASP A 180 16.84 0.59 2.49
C ASP A 180 15.70 0.75 1.47
N MET A 181 15.16 1.98 1.31
CA MET A 181 14.16 2.35 0.31
C MET A 181 14.51 3.71 -0.29
N LYS A 182 14.31 3.87 -1.60
CA LYS A 182 14.53 5.15 -2.29
C LYS A 182 13.66 6.26 -1.72
N THR A 183 14.28 7.42 -1.52
CA THR A 183 13.57 8.63 -1.04
C THR A 183 12.43 9.04 -1.97
N ALA A 184 12.57 8.86 -3.29
CA ALA A 184 11.50 9.17 -4.23
C ALA A 184 10.27 8.26 -4.06
N ALA A 185 10.48 6.97 -3.78
CA ALA A 185 9.38 6.03 -3.50
C ALA A 185 8.70 6.35 -2.15
N ILE A 186 9.48 6.71 -1.12
CA ILE A 186 8.93 7.22 0.14
C ILE A 186 8.06 8.45 -0.11
N GLN A 187 8.57 9.40 -0.90
CA GLN A 187 7.85 10.64 -1.21
C GLN A 187 6.53 10.35 -1.94
N ASN A 188 6.49 9.39 -2.87
CA ASN A 188 5.26 9.01 -3.55
C ASN A 188 4.18 8.51 -2.58
N ILE A 189 4.55 7.73 -1.57
CA ILE A 189 3.62 7.30 -0.52
C ILE A 189 3.12 8.52 0.28
N VAL A 190 4.02 9.42 0.66
CA VAL A 190 3.69 10.63 1.42
C VAL A 190 2.76 11.55 0.63
N ASP A 191 3.03 11.77 -0.65
CA ASP A 191 2.26 12.65 -1.53
C ASP A 191 0.80 12.20 -1.65
N TYR A 192 0.57 10.88 -1.59
CA TYR A 192 -0.78 10.33 -1.55
C TYR A 192 -1.41 10.44 -0.15
N THR A 193 -0.76 9.93 0.89
CA THR A 193 -1.41 9.81 2.21
C THR A 193 -1.59 11.16 2.90
N ILE A 194 -0.79 12.18 2.56
CA ILE A 194 -0.97 13.54 3.09
C ILE A 194 -2.31 14.17 2.70
N LEU A 195 -2.97 13.66 1.65
CA LEU A 195 -4.32 14.10 1.25
C LEU A 195 -5.35 13.87 2.37
N TYR A 196 -5.10 12.90 3.25
CA TYR A 196 -5.96 12.57 4.38
C TYR A 196 -5.65 13.38 5.65
N LYS A 197 -4.58 14.19 5.65
CA LYS A 197 -4.16 14.97 6.81
C LYS A 197 -5.24 15.91 7.35
N SER A 198 -6.06 16.50 6.47
CA SER A 198 -7.15 17.39 6.88
C SER A 198 -8.24 16.69 7.69
N SER A 199 -8.35 15.36 7.59
CA SER A 199 -9.29 14.56 8.38
C SER A 199 -8.90 14.51 9.87
N CYS A 200 -7.67 14.90 10.21
CA CYS A 200 -7.21 15.00 11.60
C CYS A 200 -7.65 16.28 12.31
N ASP A 201 -8.11 17.29 11.57
CA ASP A 201 -8.54 18.59 12.12
C ASP A 201 -10.04 18.62 12.45
N VAL A 202 -10.74 17.49 12.31
CA VAL A 202 -12.18 17.37 12.51
C VAL A 202 -12.45 16.87 13.93
N GLU A 203 -12.53 17.80 14.88
CA GLU A 203 -13.12 17.58 16.23
C GLU A 203 -14.64 17.76 16.23
#